data_AF-A0A378J2D3-F1
#
_entry.id   AF-A0A378J2D3-F1
#
_cell.length_a   1.000
_cell.length_b   1.000
_cell.length_c   1.000
_cell.angle_alpha   90.00
_cell.angle_beta   90.00
_cell.angle_gamma   90.00
#
_symmetry.space_group_name_H-M   'P 1'
#
loop_
_entity.id
_entity.type
_entity.pdbx_description
1 polymer ?
#
loop_
_entity_poly.entity_id
_entity_poly.type
_entity_poly.pdbx_seq_one_letter_code
_entity_poly.pdbx_strand_id
1 'polypeptide(L)'
;MIVFYRYLVICVLALSILPNTYAGMSKDNFYRSFWLPTYHGERLNYCMLGGKICGIQVATRYCRIMGYAYANQQIIDYNVGLTNYMSTSPACRAQCKGWRCNGFKTIRCVANMSHKPPKSYHYRLRRFVYPRYNNYRVDWCYDGRKGCGERAAYSFCRRLGYLAARRYAKQDKVAATKAIGNQKLCFGNACNGFAYINCYR
;
A
#
# COMPACT_ATOMS: atom_id res chain seq x y z
N MET A 1 -25.87 60.20 -14.29
CA MET A 1 -24.63 59.70 -13.64
C MET A 1 -24.87 58.83 -12.40
N ILE A 2 -25.92 59.07 -11.60
CA ILE A 2 -26.22 58.30 -10.36
C ILE A 2 -26.70 56.86 -10.65
N VAL A 3 -27.45 56.66 -11.73
CA VAL A 3 -27.99 55.33 -12.11
C VAL A 3 -26.88 54.37 -12.52
N PHE A 4 -25.89 54.84 -13.28
CA PHE A 4 -24.72 54.06 -13.68
C PHE A 4 -23.89 53.60 -12.48
N TYR A 5 -23.72 54.48 -11.48
CA TYR A 5 -22.97 54.17 -10.26
C TYR A 5 -23.67 53.09 -9.42
N ARG A 6 -25.01 53.10 -9.36
CA ARG A 6 -25.79 52.06 -8.67
C ARG A 6 -25.66 50.68 -9.32
N TYR A 7 -25.70 50.60 -10.65
CA TYR A 7 -25.50 49.33 -11.35
C TYR A 7 -24.07 48.80 -11.19
N LEU A 8 -23.08 49.68 -11.13
CA LEU A 8 -21.67 49.31 -10.95
C LEU A 8 -21.42 48.76 -9.52
N VAL A 9 -22.03 49.36 -8.49
CA VAL A 9 -21.95 48.88 -7.10
C VAL A 9 -22.64 47.52 -6.93
N ILE A 10 -23.79 47.30 -7.57
CA ILE A 10 -24.50 46.00 -7.53
C ILE A 10 -23.68 44.91 -8.23
N CYS A 11 -23.00 45.23 -9.33
CA CYS A 11 -22.15 44.28 -10.05
C CYS A 11 -20.93 43.86 -9.21
N VAL A 12 -20.30 44.81 -8.50
CA VAL A 12 -19.16 44.53 -7.61
C VAL A 12 -19.55 43.69 -6.40
N LEU A 13 -20.73 43.93 -5.81
CA LEU A 13 -21.25 43.13 -4.69
C LEU A 13 -21.63 41.70 -5.11
N ALA A 14 -22.14 41.51 -6.34
CA ALA A 14 -22.46 40.18 -6.86
C ALA A 14 -21.21 39.31 -7.13
N LEU A 15 -20.09 39.93 -7.52
CA LEU A 15 -18.80 39.25 -7.73
C LEU A 15 -18.13 38.78 -6.43
N SER A 16 -18.46 39.40 -5.29
CA SER A 16 -17.93 39.01 -3.98
C SER A 16 -18.62 37.79 -3.32
N ILE A 17 -19.69 37.26 -3.91
CA ILE A 17 -20.47 36.13 -3.35
C ILE A 17 -20.19 34.82 -4.09
N LEU A 18 -19.21 34.77 -5.00
CA LEU A 18 -18.79 33.50 -5.59
C LEU A 18 -18.18 32.60 -4.49
N PRO A 19 -18.80 31.45 -4.16
CA PRO A 19 -18.21 30.54 -3.20
C PRO A 19 -16.91 30.01 -3.80
N ASN A 20 -15.78 30.30 -3.16
CA ASN A 20 -14.51 29.68 -3.44
C ASN A 20 -14.57 28.19 -3.03
N THR A 21 -15.22 27.36 -3.83
CA THR A 21 -15.22 25.89 -3.66
C THR A 21 -14.23 25.25 -4.62
N TYR A 22 -12.95 25.62 -4.50
CA TYR A 22 -11.87 24.79 -5.04
C TYR A 22 -11.36 23.82 -3.97
N ALA A 23 -12.21 22.87 -3.58
CA ALA A 23 -11.73 21.63 -2.97
C ALA A 23 -11.40 20.64 -4.11
N GLY A 24 -10.34 20.94 -4.86
CA GLY A 24 -9.77 20.04 -5.86
C GLY A 24 -9.07 18.87 -5.16
N MET A 25 -9.83 17.98 -4.52
CA MET A 25 -9.28 16.73 -4.02
C MET A 25 -9.00 15.84 -5.23
N SER A 26 -7.72 15.75 -5.62
CA SER A 26 -7.26 14.82 -6.65
C SER A 26 -7.84 13.44 -6.37
N LYS A 27 -8.67 12.93 -7.29
CA LYS A 27 -9.31 11.60 -7.22
C LYS A 27 -8.31 10.44 -7.17
N ASP A 28 -7.03 10.72 -7.41
CA ASP A 28 -5.95 9.73 -7.53
C ASP A 28 -4.98 9.70 -6.33
N ASN A 29 -5.24 10.51 -5.30
CA ASN A 29 -4.45 10.46 -4.08
C ASN A 29 -4.98 9.36 -3.16
N PHE A 30 -4.12 8.44 -2.75
CA PHE A 30 -4.43 7.49 -1.68
C PHE A 30 -3.67 7.85 -0.41
N TYR A 31 -4.27 7.49 0.72
CA TYR A 31 -3.81 7.92 2.03
C TYR A 31 -3.54 6.72 2.92
N ARG A 32 -2.51 6.82 3.76
CA ARG A 32 -2.28 5.88 4.87
C ARG A 32 -2.00 6.63 6.15
N SER A 33 -2.71 6.27 7.21
CA SER A 33 -2.46 6.79 8.56
C SER A 33 -1.57 5.82 9.33
N PHE A 34 -0.49 6.35 9.91
CA PHE A 34 0.40 5.65 10.81
C PHE A 34 0.11 6.11 12.24
N TRP A 35 -0.40 5.18 13.06
CA TRP A 35 -0.64 5.40 14.47
C TRP A 35 0.62 5.11 15.26
N LEU A 36 0.97 5.99 16.21
CA LEU A 36 2.16 5.87 17.05
C LEU A 36 3.43 5.52 16.23
N PRO A 37 3.73 6.28 15.16
CA PRO A 37 4.76 5.91 14.19
C PRO A 37 6.12 5.74 14.86
N THR A 38 6.88 4.75 14.39
CA THR A 38 8.21 4.41 14.92
C THR A 38 9.29 4.63 13.88
N TYR A 39 10.48 5.01 14.33
CA TYR A 39 11.68 5.16 13.51
C TYR A 39 12.82 4.37 14.17
N HIS A 40 13.38 3.40 13.43
CA HIS A 40 14.31 2.39 13.97
C HIS A 40 13.79 1.64 15.21
N GLY A 41 12.51 1.31 15.23
CA GLY A 41 11.88 0.51 16.29
C GLY A 41 11.39 1.29 17.50
N GLU A 42 11.75 2.57 17.62
CA GLU A 42 11.31 3.43 18.73
C GLU A 42 10.36 4.52 18.26
N ARG A 43 9.56 5.05 19.19
CA ARG A 43 8.54 6.06 18.88
C ARG A 43 9.17 7.31 18.27
N LEU A 44 8.69 7.76 17.11
CA LEU A 44 9.21 8.92 16.42
C LEU A 44 8.96 10.20 17.23
N ASN A 45 10.01 10.99 17.47
CA ASN A 45 9.92 12.30 18.11
C ASN A 45 9.18 13.30 17.21
N TYR A 46 8.38 14.17 17.82
CA TYR A 46 7.62 15.20 17.11
C TYR A 46 8.50 16.22 16.36
N CYS A 47 9.73 16.41 16.85
CA CYS A 47 10.73 17.32 16.32
C CYS A 47 11.96 16.57 15.81
N MET A 48 12.77 17.25 14.99
CA MET A 48 14.15 16.89 14.73
C MET A 48 15.02 17.24 15.94
N LEU A 49 16.23 16.69 15.97
CA LEU A 49 17.25 17.09 16.94
C LEU A 49 17.46 18.61 16.89
N GLY A 50 17.46 19.27 18.06
CA GLY A 50 17.59 20.72 18.19
C GLY A 50 16.29 21.51 18.09
N GLY A 51 15.13 20.86 17.89
CA GLY A 51 13.80 21.47 18.08
C GLY A 51 13.37 22.54 17.06
N LYS A 52 14.21 22.88 16.07
CA LYS A 52 13.89 23.90 15.05
C LYS A 52 12.90 23.44 13.99
N ILE A 53 12.80 22.13 13.76
CA ILE A 53 11.95 21.51 12.74
C ILE A 53 11.04 20.53 13.45
N CYS A 54 9.72 20.75 13.42
CA CYS A 54 8.74 19.93 14.12
C CYS A 54 7.49 19.68 13.28
N GLY A 55 6.66 18.73 13.71
CA GLY A 55 5.33 18.51 13.16
C GLY A 55 5.36 18.07 11.70
N ILE A 56 4.67 18.81 10.83
CA ILE A 56 4.38 18.35 9.46
C ILE A 56 5.64 18.16 8.60
N GLN A 57 6.73 18.88 8.90
CA GLN A 57 8.00 18.73 8.18
C GLN A 57 8.68 17.40 8.53
N VAL A 58 8.70 17.04 9.81
CA VAL A 58 9.18 15.73 10.30
C VAL A 58 8.27 14.63 9.76
N ALA A 59 6.96 14.82 9.86
CA ALA A 59 5.98 13.87 9.35
C ALA A 59 6.11 13.62 7.83
N THR A 60 6.34 14.67 7.05
CA THR A 60 6.55 14.57 5.60
C THR A 60 7.81 13.78 5.28
N ARG A 61 8.89 14.02 6.01
CA ARG A 61 10.14 13.28 5.82
C ARG A 61 10.00 11.81 6.25
N TYR A 62 9.28 11.53 7.32
CA TYR A 62 8.87 10.17 7.69
C TYR A 62 8.07 9.50 6.57
N CYS A 63 7.06 10.18 6.03
CA CYS A 63 6.25 9.66 4.91
C CYS A 63 7.11 9.35 3.67
N ARG A 64 8.08 10.20 3.34
CA ARG A 64 9.03 9.96 2.23
C ARG A 64 9.87 8.70 2.44
N ILE A 65 10.37 8.49 3.65
CA ILE A 65 11.11 7.27 4.02
C ILE A 65 10.20 6.03 3.89
N MET A 66 8.92 6.15 4.22
CA MET A 66 7.93 5.09 4.09
C MET A 66 7.41 4.87 2.65
N GLY A 67 7.92 5.64 1.67
CA GLY A 67 7.54 5.50 0.26
C GLY A 67 6.33 6.34 -0.18
N TYR A 68 5.95 7.35 0.59
CA TYR A 68 4.85 8.28 0.28
C TYR A 68 5.39 9.65 -0.17
N ALA A 69 4.58 10.46 -0.83
CA ALA A 69 5.01 11.76 -1.34
C ALA A 69 5.23 12.78 -0.21
N TYR A 70 4.26 12.88 0.72
CA TYR A 70 4.30 13.83 1.85
C TYR A 70 3.27 13.48 2.94
N ALA A 71 3.29 14.20 4.05
CA ALA A 71 2.24 14.14 5.08
C ALA A 71 1.26 15.31 4.88
N ASN A 72 -0.04 15.04 4.94
CA ASN A 72 -1.06 16.10 4.91
C ASN A 72 -1.81 16.28 6.24
N GLN A 73 -1.63 15.37 7.19
CA GLN A 73 -2.09 15.53 8.56
C GLN A 73 -1.08 14.95 9.54
N GLN A 74 -1.02 15.57 10.71
CA GLN A 74 -0.25 15.10 11.85
C GLN A 74 -1.01 15.46 13.13
N ILE A 75 -0.95 14.58 14.12
CA ILE A 75 -1.41 14.87 15.49
C ILE A 75 -0.26 14.52 16.42
N ILE A 76 0.11 15.47 17.27
CA ILE A 76 1.10 15.30 18.33
C ILE A 76 0.55 14.44 19.47
N ASP A 77 1.44 13.67 20.09
CA ASP A 77 1.20 13.06 21.39
C ASP A 77 2.20 13.62 22.40
N TYR A 78 1.69 14.22 23.48
CA TYR A 78 2.51 14.93 24.45
C TYR A 78 3.07 13.99 25.51
N ASN A 79 4.26 14.30 26.02
CA ASN A 79 4.82 13.71 27.24
C ASN A 79 4.90 12.17 27.23
N VAL A 80 5.30 11.59 26.10
CA VAL A 80 5.33 10.13 25.87
C VAL A 80 6.59 9.44 26.42
N GLY A 81 7.46 10.20 27.09
CA GLY A 81 8.62 9.68 27.81
C GLY A 81 9.83 9.37 26.94
N LEU A 82 9.72 8.39 26.04
CA LEU A 82 10.83 7.94 25.20
C LEU A 82 10.48 8.12 23.72
N THR A 83 11.31 8.86 23.01
CA THR A 83 11.19 9.04 21.55
C THR A 83 12.55 9.12 20.90
N ASN A 84 12.59 8.81 19.60
CA ASN A 84 13.76 8.82 18.78
C ASN A 84 13.70 9.97 17.76
N TYR A 85 14.75 10.79 17.72
CA TYR A 85 14.86 11.85 16.72
C TYR A 85 15.11 11.22 15.35
N MET A 86 14.46 11.77 14.32
CA MET A 86 14.74 11.32 12.97
C MET A 86 16.10 11.88 12.51
N SER A 87 17.07 10.99 12.27
CA SER A 87 18.42 11.35 11.85
C SER A 87 18.72 10.78 10.47
N THR A 88 19.54 11.49 9.69
CA THR A 88 20.08 11.02 8.40
C THR A 88 21.22 10.02 8.56
N SER A 89 21.84 9.96 9.74
CA SER A 89 22.97 9.08 10.01
C SER A 89 22.55 7.95 10.94
N PRO A 90 22.62 6.68 10.50
CA PRO A 90 22.40 5.52 11.37
C PRO A 90 23.36 5.48 12.58
N ALA A 91 24.53 6.11 12.45
CA ALA A 91 25.57 6.16 13.48
C ALA A 91 25.26 7.18 14.60
N CYS A 92 24.29 8.08 14.40
CA CYS A 92 23.89 9.07 15.41
C CYS A 92 22.41 8.88 15.75
N ARG A 93 22.13 7.89 16.60
CA ARG A 93 20.80 7.71 17.23
C ARG A 93 20.70 8.66 18.41
N ALA A 94 20.01 9.78 18.20
CA ALA A 94 19.68 10.70 19.28
C ALA A 94 18.26 10.41 19.77
N GLN A 95 18.11 10.24 21.08
CA GLN A 95 16.82 10.01 21.73
C GLN A 95 16.44 11.21 22.60
N CYS A 96 15.15 11.41 22.79
CA CYS A 96 14.61 12.22 23.87
C CYS A 96 14.11 11.28 24.97
N LYS A 97 14.60 11.50 26.19
CA LYS A 97 14.17 10.78 27.39
C LYS A 97 13.62 11.77 28.42
N GLY A 98 12.42 11.52 28.92
CA GLY A 98 11.79 12.31 29.97
C GLY A 98 10.40 12.80 29.62
N TRP A 99 9.73 13.39 30.61
CA TRP A 99 8.33 13.81 30.50
C TRP A 99 8.08 14.92 29.48
N ARG A 100 9.09 15.65 29.01
CA ARG A 100 8.95 16.70 28.00
C ARG A 100 9.02 16.18 26.55
N CYS A 101 9.24 14.88 26.38
CA CYS A 101 9.41 14.28 25.07
C CYS A 101 8.06 14.03 24.41
N ASN A 102 7.86 14.65 23.25
CA ASN A 102 6.65 14.51 22.46
C ASN A 102 6.88 13.58 21.27
N GLY A 103 5.88 12.80 20.93
CA GLY A 103 5.87 11.96 19.75
C GLY A 103 4.73 12.34 18.80
N PHE A 104 4.56 11.56 17.76
CA PHE A 104 3.34 11.60 16.97
C PHE A 104 2.30 10.62 17.53
N LYS A 105 1.04 11.06 17.60
CA LYS A 105 -0.13 10.19 17.79
C LYS A 105 -0.53 9.56 16.46
N THR A 106 -0.59 10.39 15.41
CA THR A 106 -0.85 9.91 14.04
C THR A 106 -0.14 10.79 13.02
N ILE A 107 0.25 10.18 11.90
CA ILE A 107 0.69 10.85 10.67
C ILE A 107 -0.13 10.27 9.51
N ARG A 108 -0.80 11.12 8.72
CA ARG A 108 -1.42 10.70 7.47
C ARG A 108 -0.51 11.04 6.29
N CYS A 109 0.00 9.99 5.65
CA CYS A 109 0.81 10.09 4.46
C CYS A 109 -0.07 10.06 3.20
N VAL A 110 0.30 10.89 2.22
CA VAL A 110 -0.29 10.96 0.88
C VAL A 110 0.64 10.31 -0.11
N ALA A 111 0.11 9.46 -0.97
CA ALA A 111 0.81 9.00 -2.15
C ALA A 111 -0.04 9.29 -3.39
N ASN A 112 0.65 9.67 -4.46
CA ASN A 112 0.04 9.87 -5.76
C ASN A 112 0.10 8.54 -6.50
N MET A 113 -1.03 8.05 -6.99
CA MET A 113 -1.01 6.92 -7.92
C MET A 113 -0.46 7.41 -9.27
N SER A 114 0.87 7.28 -9.45
CA SER A 114 1.54 7.59 -10.73
C SER A 114 1.10 6.66 -11.88
N HIS A 115 0.37 5.59 -11.56
CA HIS A 115 -0.16 4.63 -12.52
C HIS A 115 -1.67 4.49 -12.30
N LYS A 116 -2.45 4.34 -13.38
CA LYS A 116 -3.87 3.98 -13.30
C LYS A 116 -3.99 2.70 -12.47
N PRO A 117 -4.48 2.77 -11.22
CA PRO A 117 -4.57 1.60 -10.38
C PRO A 117 -5.47 0.57 -11.07
N PRO A 118 -5.10 -0.73 -11.07
CA PRO A 118 -5.99 -1.74 -11.61
C PRO A 118 -7.32 -1.67 -10.83
N LYS A 119 -8.44 -1.66 -11.56
CA LYS A 119 -9.79 -1.58 -11.00
C LYS A 119 -9.95 -2.52 -9.79
N SER A 120 -10.80 -2.16 -8.81
CA SER A 120 -10.78 -2.81 -7.50
C SER A 120 -11.08 -4.31 -7.47
N TYR A 121 -11.72 -4.83 -8.51
CA TYR A 121 -11.89 -6.28 -8.69
C TYR A 121 -10.55 -7.01 -8.95
N HIS A 122 -9.50 -6.33 -9.42
CA HIS A 122 -8.16 -6.90 -9.55
C HIS A 122 -7.45 -7.07 -8.19
N TYR A 123 -7.82 -6.34 -7.14
CA TYR A 123 -7.31 -6.62 -5.79
C TYR A 123 -7.93 -7.91 -5.22
N ARG A 124 -9.15 -8.22 -5.65
CA ARG A 124 -9.79 -9.53 -5.41
C ARG A 124 -9.20 -10.61 -6.31
N LEU A 125 -8.91 -10.29 -7.58
CA LEU A 125 -8.42 -11.23 -8.58
C LEU A 125 -6.91 -11.13 -8.82
N ARG A 126 -6.11 -12.04 -8.24
CA ARG A 126 -4.67 -12.12 -8.49
C ARG A 126 -4.31 -13.20 -9.51
N ARG A 127 -3.54 -12.85 -10.52
CA ARG A 127 -2.96 -13.80 -11.49
C ARG A 127 -1.57 -14.24 -11.06
N PHE A 128 -1.38 -15.55 -10.99
CA PHE A 128 -0.10 -16.21 -10.77
C PHE A 128 0.37 -16.81 -12.09
N VAL A 129 1.46 -16.27 -12.66
CA VAL A 129 2.10 -16.81 -13.86
C VAL A 129 3.11 -17.86 -13.43
N TYR A 130 3.14 -19.01 -14.11
CA TYR A 130 3.96 -20.16 -13.74
C TYR A 130 3.89 -20.46 -12.23
N PRO A 131 2.68 -20.69 -11.68
CA PRO A 131 2.45 -20.76 -10.24
C PRO A 131 3.33 -21.81 -9.59
N ARG A 132 4.01 -21.39 -8.52
CA ARG A 132 4.92 -22.21 -7.72
C ARG A 132 4.42 -22.32 -6.29
N TYR A 133 4.56 -23.51 -5.71
CA TYR A 133 4.28 -23.78 -4.30
C TYR A 133 5.48 -24.53 -3.71
N ASN A 134 6.04 -24.00 -2.61
CA ASN A 134 7.27 -24.51 -1.98
C ASN A 134 8.40 -24.74 -3.00
N ASN A 135 8.71 -23.71 -3.80
CA ASN A 135 9.76 -23.65 -4.84
C ASN A 135 9.53 -24.49 -6.11
N TYR A 136 8.56 -25.41 -6.12
CA TYR A 136 8.24 -26.21 -7.32
C TYR A 136 7.07 -25.62 -8.08
N ARG A 137 7.11 -25.73 -9.42
CA ARG A 137 5.97 -25.39 -10.28
C ARG A 137 4.83 -26.38 -10.04
N VAL A 138 3.62 -25.86 -9.87
CA VAL A 138 2.45 -26.68 -9.55
C VAL A 138 2.09 -27.54 -10.77
N ASP A 139 1.96 -28.85 -10.53
CA ASP A 139 1.50 -29.80 -11.54
C ASP A 139 0.06 -29.52 -11.95
N TRP A 140 -0.26 -29.77 -13.23
CA TRP A 140 -1.61 -29.63 -13.77
C TRP A 140 -2.64 -30.48 -13.02
N CYS A 141 -2.23 -31.65 -12.51
CA CYS A 141 -3.05 -32.59 -11.78
C CYS A 141 -2.83 -32.54 -10.27
N TYR A 142 -3.92 -32.58 -9.50
CA TYR A 142 -3.91 -32.46 -8.04
C TYR A 142 -2.98 -33.49 -7.40
N ASP A 143 -3.04 -34.75 -7.85
CA ASP A 143 -2.19 -35.85 -7.38
C ASP A 143 -1.14 -36.31 -8.41
N GLY A 144 -0.92 -35.52 -9.46
CA GLY A 144 -0.02 -35.82 -10.58
C GLY A 144 -0.60 -36.73 -11.66
N ARG A 145 -1.83 -37.23 -11.48
CA ARG A 145 -2.58 -38.00 -12.52
C ARG A 145 -4.08 -37.70 -12.53
N LYS A 146 -4.68 -37.50 -11.35
CA LYS A 146 -6.12 -37.26 -11.17
C LYS A 146 -6.37 -35.83 -10.67
N GLY A 147 -7.61 -35.35 -10.86
CA GLY A 147 -8.03 -34.04 -10.37
C GLY A 147 -7.32 -32.88 -11.07
N CYS A 148 -7.29 -32.90 -12.39
CA CYS A 148 -6.52 -31.94 -13.18
C CYS A 148 -7.28 -30.65 -13.47
N GLY A 149 -6.55 -29.56 -13.68
CA GLY A 149 -7.13 -28.24 -13.92
C GLY A 149 -7.75 -27.65 -12.65
N GLU A 150 -9.07 -27.64 -12.57
CA GLU A 150 -9.81 -26.89 -11.54
C GLU A 150 -9.40 -27.26 -10.11
N ARG A 151 -9.39 -28.56 -9.78
CA ARG A 151 -9.12 -29.03 -8.42
C ARG A 151 -7.71 -28.64 -7.95
N ALA A 152 -6.71 -28.80 -8.81
CA ALA A 152 -5.34 -28.39 -8.52
C ALA A 152 -5.21 -26.86 -8.41
N ALA A 153 -5.84 -26.11 -9.32
CA ALA A 153 -5.84 -24.64 -9.30
C ALA A 153 -6.53 -24.08 -8.05
N TYR A 154 -7.68 -24.64 -7.66
CA TYR A 154 -8.41 -24.28 -6.47
C TYR A 154 -7.59 -24.55 -5.21
N SER A 155 -6.98 -25.74 -5.09
CA SER A 155 -6.11 -26.06 -3.94
C SER A 155 -4.95 -25.08 -3.82
N PHE A 156 -4.33 -24.69 -4.94
CA PHE A 156 -3.29 -23.68 -4.98
C PHE A 156 -3.78 -22.33 -4.44
N CYS A 157 -4.92 -21.85 -4.92
CA CYS A 157 -5.50 -20.59 -4.44
C CYS A 157 -5.85 -20.63 -2.94
N ARG A 158 -6.43 -21.73 -2.46
CA ARG A 158 -6.79 -21.90 -1.03
C ARG A 158 -5.56 -21.86 -0.13
N ARG A 159 -4.47 -22.53 -0.50
CA ARG A 159 -3.20 -22.53 0.26
C ARG A 159 -2.54 -21.15 0.34
N LEU A 160 -2.87 -20.25 -0.58
CA LEU A 160 -2.42 -18.85 -0.59
C LEU A 160 -3.42 -17.87 0.03
N GLY A 161 -4.53 -18.35 0.62
CA GLY A 161 -5.51 -17.52 1.33
C GLY A 161 -6.56 -16.83 0.44
N TYR A 162 -6.78 -17.35 -0.77
CA TYR A 162 -7.87 -16.94 -1.68
C TYR A 162 -9.08 -17.85 -1.54
N LEU A 163 -10.26 -17.40 -1.97
CA LEU A 163 -11.50 -18.15 -1.85
C LEU A 163 -11.77 -19.07 -3.05
N ALA A 164 -11.33 -18.69 -4.26
CA ALA A 164 -11.63 -19.45 -5.48
C ALA A 164 -10.51 -19.35 -6.53
N ALA A 165 -10.53 -20.28 -7.50
CA ALA A 165 -9.80 -20.17 -8.77
C ALA A 165 -10.79 -19.82 -9.89
N ARG A 166 -10.55 -18.74 -10.63
CA ARG A 166 -11.49 -18.24 -11.65
C ARG A 166 -11.13 -18.63 -13.08
N ARG A 167 -9.84 -18.59 -13.41
CA ARG A 167 -9.31 -18.96 -14.73
C ARG A 167 -7.93 -19.56 -14.57
N TYR A 168 -7.59 -20.53 -15.40
CA TYR A 168 -6.29 -21.17 -15.39
C TYR A 168 -6.04 -21.77 -16.78
N ALA A 169 -4.78 -22.00 -17.12
CA ALA A 169 -4.41 -22.65 -18.37
C ALA A 169 -3.26 -23.63 -18.15
N LYS A 170 -3.27 -24.70 -18.94
CA LYS A 170 -2.23 -25.72 -18.96
C LYS A 170 -1.04 -25.23 -19.78
N GLN A 171 0.16 -25.63 -19.37
CA GLN A 171 1.35 -25.64 -20.20
C GLN A 171 1.86 -27.08 -20.27
N ASP A 172 2.01 -27.59 -21.47
CA ASP A 172 2.57 -28.92 -21.72
C ASP A 172 4.10 -28.90 -21.68
N LYS A 173 4.70 -30.08 -21.46
CA LYS A 173 6.15 -30.33 -21.56
C LYS A 173 6.98 -29.39 -20.66
N VAL A 174 6.62 -29.34 -19.37
CA VAL A 174 7.33 -28.57 -18.35
C VAL A 174 8.41 -29.46 -17.72
N ALA A 175 9.65 -28.98 -17.62
CA ALA A 175 10.78 -29.79 -17.15
C ALA A 175 10.58 -30.47 -15.78
N ALA A 176 9.94 -29.77 -14.83
CA ALA A 176 9.66 -30.29 -13.50
C ALA A 176 8.40 -29.67 -12.89
N THR A 177 7.56 -30.51 -12.30
CA THR A 177 6.35 -30.09 -11.57
C THR A 177 6.18 -30.88 -10.28
N LYS A 178 5.39 -30.33 -9.34
CA LYS A 178 5.03 -30.99 -8.09
C LYS A 178 3.51 -30.95 -7.90
N ALA A 179 2.92 -32.12 -7.69
CA ALA A 179 1.51 -32.28 -7.40
C ALA A 179 1.17 -31.67 -6.03
N ILE A 180 0.07 -30.92 -5.97
CA ILE A 180 -0.29 -30.13 -4.80
C ILE A 180 -1.04 -30.92 -3.71
N GLY A 181 -1.62 -32.05 -4.07
CA GLY A 181 -2.36 -32.95 -3.17
C GLY A 181 -1.42 -33.88 -2.41
N ASN A 182 -0.63 -34.67 -3.13
CA ASN A 182 0.23 -35.72 -2.59
C ASN A 182 1.74 -35.42 -2.65
N GLN A 183 2.13 -34.22 -3.08
CA GLN A 183 3.53 -33.80 -3.19
C GLN A 183 4.39 -34.59 -4.18
N LYS A 184 3.79 -35.43 -5.04
CA LYS A 184 4.51 -36.22 -6.04
C LYS A 184 5.23 -35.31 -7.04
N LEU A 185 6.51 -35.59 -7.28
CA LEU A 185 7.31 -34.91 -8.28
C LEU A 185 7.14 -35.56 -9.65
N CYS A 186 7.16 -34.74 -10.69
CA CYS A 186 7.22 -35.15 -12.08
C CYS A 186 8.42 -34.47 -12.73
N PHE A 187 9.23 -35.24 -13.45
CA PHE A 187 10.39 -34.76 -14.20
C PHE A 187 10.33 -35.21 -15.66
N GLY A 188 10.77 -34.35 -16.57
CA GLY A 188 10.87 -34.64 -18.00
C GLY A 188 9.71 -34.11 -18.85
N ASN A 189 9.77 -34.41 -20.15
CA ASN A 189 8.88 -33.81 -21.15
C ASN A 189 7.42 -34.27 -21.08
N ALA A 190 7.11 -35.29 -20.28
CA ALA A 190 5.73 -35.76 -20.06
C ALA A 190 4.98 -34.92 -19.01
N CYS A 191 5.69 -34.07 -18.26
CA CYS A 191 5.11 -33.32 -17.16
C CYS A 191 4.40 -32.06 -17.64
N ASN A 192 3.29 -31.74 -16.99
CA ASN A 192 2.44 -30.63 -17.35
C ASN A 192 2.23 -29.73 -16.14
N GLY A 193 2.36 -28.42 -16.33
CA GLY A 193 2.16 -27.44 -15.28
C GLY A 193 1.09 -26.43 -15.65
N PHE A 194 0.76 -25.54 -14.73
CA PHE A 194 -0.07 -24.38 -15.06
C PHE A 194 0.75 -23.29 -15.76
N ALA A 195 0.28 -22.76 -16.89
CA ALA A 195 0.78 -21.52 -17.47
C ALA A 195 0.43 -20.32 -16.58
N TYR A 196 -0.82 -20.28 -16.09
CA TYR A 196 -1.26 -19.34 -15.09
C TYR A 196 -2.44 -19.86 -14.27
N ILE A 197 -2.66 -19.28 -13.09
CA ILE A 197 -3.88 -19.41 -12.28
C ILE A 197 -4.34 -18.03 -11.81
N ASN A 198 -5.60 -17.69 -12.00
CA ASN A 198 -6.24 -16.49 -11.45
C ASN A 198 -7.00 -16.87 -10.19
N CYS A 199 -6.49 -16.45 -9.03
CA CYS A 199 -7.15 -16.64 -7.74
C CYS A 199 -8.02 -15.44 -7.38
N TYR A 200 -9.16 -15.68 -6.75
CA TYR A 200 -10.13 -14.66 -6.34
C TYR A 200 -10.35 -14.72 -4.82
N ARG A 201 -10.35 -13.57 -4.16
CA ARG A 201 -10.76 -13.37 -2.76
C ARG A 201 -12.12 -12.68 -2.72
#